data_AF-A0A1D2UJM9-F1
#
_entry.id   AF-A0A1D2UJM9-F1
#
_cell.length_a   1.000
_cell.length_b   1.000
_cell.length_c   1.000
_cell.angle_alpha   90.00
_cell.angle_beta   90.00
_cell.angle_gamma   90.00
#
_symmetry.space_group_name_H-M   'P 1'
#
loop_
_entity.id
_entity.type
_entity.pdbx_description
1 polymer ?
#
loop_
_entity_poly.entity_id
_entity_poly.type
_entity_poly.pdbx_seq_one_letter_code
_entity_poly.pdbx_strand_id
1 'polypeptide(L)'
;DMGIYHRLIDGKRELGPIFSVANMLKPGNFDLGRLEALRTPGVSFFMTLPAPIPALDAWDAMLPTAQRMAELLDGHVLDEERNALGRQRIAHIRDELRGWDRDHEGQEIIFGR
;
A
#
# COMPACT_ATOMS: atom_id res chain seq x y z
N ASP A 1 0.36 16.82 -6.35
CA ASP A 1 -0.13 15.48 -5.97
C ASP A 1 -0.06 14.59 -7.21
N MET A 2 0.37 13.33 -7.10
CA MET A 2 0.68 12.47 -8.27
C MET A 2 -0.56 11.87 -8.95
N GLY A 3 -1.77 12.24 -8.50
CA GLY A 3 -3.03 11.70 -9.01
C GLY A 3 -3.26 10.25 -8.60
N ILE A 4 -2.71 9.83 -7.47
CA ILE A 4 -2.89 8.51 -6.87
C ILE A 4 -3.55 8.65 -5.49
N TYR A 5 -4.07 7.56 -4.94
CA TYR A 5 -4.69 7.58 -3.61
C TYR A 5 -3.70 7.23 -2.52
N HIS A 6 -3.88 7.83 -1.34
CA HIS A 6 -2.99 7.66 -0.20
C HIS A 6 -3.81 7.38 1.05
N ARG A 7 -3.40 6.37 1.83
CA ARG A 7 -3.82 6.23 3.22
C ARG A 7 -2.82 6.98 4.08
N LEU A 8 -3.27 8.03 4.78
CA LEU A 8 -2.45 8.85 5.66
C LEU A 8 -2.71 8.49 7.13
N ILE A 9 -1.82 8.95 8.01
CA ILE A 9 -2.13 9.06 9.44
C ILE A 9 -3.04 10.27 9.65
N ASP A 10 -4.13 10.09 10.39
CA ASP A 10 -5.10 11.14 10.66
C ASP A 10 -4.42 12.35 11.32
N GLY A 11 -4.61 13.52 10.70
CA GLY A 11 -4.04 14.78 11.17
C GLY A 11 -2.53 14.95 10.98
N LYS A 12 -1.81 13.98 10.37
CA LYS A 12 -0.35 14.01 10.20
C LYS A 12 0.08 13.80 8.74
N ARG A 13 -0.37 14.68 7.86
CA ARG A 13 -0.11 14.58 6.40
C ARG A 13 1.38 14.73 6.07
N GLU A 14 2.11 15.48 6.88
CA GLU A 14 3.55 15.74 6.76
C GLU A 14 4.43 14.50 6.92
N LEU A 15 3.94 13.46 7.62
CA LEU A 15 4.66 12.21 7.78
C LEU A 15 4.61 11.31 6.53
N GLY A 16 3.80 11.68 5.53
CA GLY A 16 3.60 10.88 4.33
C GLY A 16 2.59 9.73 4.53
N PRO A 17 2.42 8.89 3.49
CA PRO A 17 1.42 7.83 3.49
C PRO A 17 1.87 6.58 4.22
N ILE A 18 0.91 5.90 4.85
CA ILE A 18 1.03 4.51 5.31
C ILE A 18 1.19 3.60 4.08
N PHE A 19 0.31 3.76 3.09
CA PHE A 19 0.39 3.10 1.79
C PHE A 19 -0.28 3.95 0.70
N SER A 20 0.01 3.62 -0.55
CA SER A 20 -0.54 4.29 -1.72
C SER A 20 -1.19 3.29 -2.68
N VAL A 21 -2.12 3.78 -3.49
CA VAL A 21 -2.83 3.01 -4.51
C VAL A 21 -2.72 3.73 -5.84
N ALA A 22 -2.17 3.06 -6.85
CA ALA A 22 -2.02 3.56 -8.20
C ALA A 22 -2.81 2.71 -9.21
N ASN A 23 -3.15 3.29 -10.35
CA ASN A 23 -3.70 2.56 -11.47
C ASN A 23 -2.60 1.66 -12.10
N MET A 24 -2.92 0.43 -12.51
CA MET A 24 -1.95 -0.41 -13.23
C MET A 24 -1.62 0.10 -14.63
N LEU A 25 -2.54 0.85 -15.26
CA LEU A 25 -2.28 1.45 -16.57
C LEU A 25 -1.34 2.65 -16.44
N LYS A 26 -0.31 2.70 -17.28
CA LYS A 26 0.55 3.89 -17.39
C LYS A 26 -0.30 5.11 -17.77
N PRO A 27 -0.05 6.29 -17.16
CA PRO A 27 1.09 6.62 -16.30
C PRO A 27 0.92 6.27 -14.80
N GLY A 28 -0.17 5.61 -14.40
CA GLY A 28 -0.41 5.15 -13.02
C GLY A 28 -1.34 6.02 -12.19
N ASN A 29 -1.78 7.17 -12.72
CA ASN A 29 -2.72 8.06 -12.06
C ASN A 29 -4.19 7.72 -12.34
N PHE A 30 -5.08 8.29 -11.54
CA PHE A 30 -6.52 8.29 -11.71
C PHE A 30 -6.98 9.67 -12.19
N ASP A 31 -7.80 9.69 -13.25
CA ASP A 31 -8.57 10.87 -13.64
C ASP A 31 -9.82 10.96 -12.75
N LEU A 32 -9.77 11.81 -11.73
CA LEU A 32 -10.86 11.99 -10.76
C LEU A 32 -12.14 12.52 -11.42
N GLY A 33 -12.04 13.25 -12.53
CA GLY A 33 -13.20 13.73 -13.28
C GLY A 33 -13.93 12.63 -14.05
N ARG A 34 -13.32 11.45 -14.20
CA ARG A 34 -13.84 10.32 -14.97
C ARG A 34 -13.82 9.00 -14.19
N LEU A 35 -13.71 9.07 -12.87
CA LEU A 35 -13.53 7.90 -12.01
C LEU A 35 -14.70 6.91 -12.13
N GLU A 36 -15.93 7.40 -12.24
CA GLU A 36 -17.13 6.56 -12.39
C GLU A 36 -17.12 5.72 -13.68
N ALA A 37 -16.45 6.21 -14.72
CA ALA A 37 -16.31 5.52 -16.00
C ALA A 37 -14.97 4.77 -16.12
N LEU A 38 -14.16 4.74 -15.06
CA LEU A 38 -12.85 4.10 -15.08
C LEU A 38 -13.00 2.61 -15.38
N ARG A 39 -12.26 2.15 -16.40
CA ARG A 39 -11.98 0.74 -16.64
C ARG A 39 -10.49 0.53 -16.55
N THR A 40 -10.08 -0.38 -15.68
CA THR A 40 -8.67 -0.75 -15.51
C THR A 40 -8.53 -2.25 -15.31
N PRO A 41 -7.48 -2.90 -15.83
CA PRO A 41 -7.16 -4.28 -15.50
C PRO A 41 -6.82 -4.49 -14.01
N GLY A 42 -6.54 -3.41 -13.27
CA GLY A 42 -6.37 -3.47 -11.82
C GLY A 42 -5.72 -2.23 -11.24
N VAL A 43 -5.49 -2.28 -9.93
CA VAL A 43 -4.80 -1.24 -9.16
C VAL A 43 -3.67 -1.87 -8.37
N SER A 44 -2.61 -1.11 -8.13
CA SER A 44 -1.45 -1.56 -7.37
C SER A 44 -1.42 -0.86 -6.03
N PHE A 45 -1.39 -1.66 -4.97
CA PHE A 45 -1.15 -1.21 -3.59
C PHE A 45 0.33 -1.34 -3.28
N PHE A 46 0.93 -0.32 -2.69
CA PHE A 46 2.33 -0.36 -2.31
C PHE A 46 2.63 0.52 -1.10
N MET A 47 3.68 0.14 -0.38
CA MET A 47 4.24 0.89 0.75
C MET A 47 5.66 1.33 0.37
N THR A 48 6.11 2.42 0.97
CA THR A 48 7.53 2.80 0.94
C THR A 48 8.04 2.72 2.37
N LEU A 49 9.16 2.02 2.55
CA LEU A 49 9.81 1.89 3.84
C LEU A 49 11.06 2.82 3.90
N PRO A 50 11.28 3.56 5.00
CA PRO A 50 10.45 3.60 6.19
C PRO A 50 9.09 4.27 5.94
N ALA A 51 8.04 3.65 6.45
CA ALA A 51 6.69 4.19 6.50
C ALA A 51 6.54 5.03 7.79
N PRO A 52 5.47 5.86 7.93
CA PRO A 52 5.29 6.67 9.14
C PRO A 52 4.83 5.85 10.36
N ILE A 53 4.66 4.54 10.21
CA ILE A 53 4.40 3.53 11.25
C ILE A 53 5.25 2.29 10.95
N PRO A 54 5.42 1.34 11.90
CA PRO A 54 6.12 0.09 11.66
C PRO A 54 5.64 -0.62 10.39
N ALA A 55 6.55 -1.25 9.67
CA ALA A 55 6.29 -1.85 8.37
C ALA A 55 5.22 -2.95 8.45
N LEU A 56 5.24 -3.75 9.52
CA LEU A 56 4.20 -4.75 9.76
C LEU A 56 2.81 -4.11 9.97
N ASP A 57 2.75 -2.99 10.70
CA ASP A 57 1.49 -2.28 10.96
C ASP A 57 0.94 -1.63 9.67
N ALA A 58 1.83 -1.07 8.84
CA ALA A 58 1.46 -0.54 7.53
C ALA A 58 0.88 -1.63 6.62
N TRP A 59 1.47 -2.83 6.63
CA TRP A 59 0.95 -4.00 5.91
C TRP A 59 -0.42 -4.43 6.45
N ASP A 60 -0.60 -4.45 7.77
CA ASP A 60 -1.86 -4.82 8.41
C ASP A 60 -2.99 -3.80 8.19
N ALA A 61 -2.65 -2.56 7.84
CA ALA A 61 -3.59 -1.60 7.30
C ALA A 61 -3.87 -1.80 5.79
N MET A 62 -2.84 -2.15 5.01
CA MET A 62 -2.93 -2.25 3.55
C MET A 62 -3.65 -3.51 3.07
N LEU A 63 -3.29 -4.69 3.59
CA LEU A 63 -3.81 -5.97 3.09
C LEU A 63 -5.35 -6.09 3.21
N PRO A 64 -5.99 -5.76 4.37
CA PRO A 64 -7.45 -5.79 4.46
C PRO A 64 -8.12 -4.80 3.49
N THR A 65 -7.49 -3.66 3.22
CA THR A 65 -7.99 -2.68 2.26
C THR A 65 -7.95 -3.25 0.83
N ALA A 66 -6.86 -3.90 0.45
CA ALA A 66 -6.73 -4.55 -0.85
C ALA A 66 -7.74 -5.71 -1.02
N GLN A 67 -7.91 -6.54 0.01
CA GLN A 67 -8.89 -7.63 0.02
C GLN A 67 -10.32 -7.11 -0.12
N ARG A 68 -10.68 -6.07 0.65
CA ARG A 68 -12.00 -5.45 0.55
C ARG A 68 -12.26 -4.84 -0.83
N MET A 69 -11.24 -4.21 -1.43
CA MET A 69 -11.36 -3.67 -2.79
C MET A 69 -11.54 -4.77 -3.83
N ALA A 70 -10.84 -5.90 -3.69
CA ALA A 70 -11.04 -7.06 -4.55
C ALA A 70 -12.47 -7.62 -4.40
N GLU A 71 -12.99 -7.75 -3.18
CA GLU A 71 -14.38 -8.18 -2.94
C GLU A 71 -15.40 -7.22 -3.59
N LEU A 72 -15.23 -5.91 -3.45
CA LEU A 72 -16.17 -4.91 -3.97
C LEU A 72 -16.17 -4.81 -5.51
N LEU A 73 -15.08 -5.22 -6.16
CA LEU A 73 -14.87 -5.08 -7.59
C LEU A 73 -14.85 -6.44 -8.31
N ASP A 74 -15.25 -7.52 -7.63
CA ASP A 74 -15.18 -8.90 -8.13
C ASP A 74 -13.79 -9.26 -8.69
N GLY A 75 -12.74 -8.80 -8.01
CA GLY A 75 -11.33 -8.97 -8.38
C GLY A 75 -10.59 -10.01 -7.55
N HIS A 76 -9.28 -10.13 -7.82
CA HIS A 76 -8.37 -10.98 -7.06
C HIS A 76 -7.19 -10.17 -6.51
N VAL A 77 -6.78 -10.48 -5.29
CA VAL A 77 -5.53 -9.95 -4.74
C VAL A 77 -4.38 -10.80 -5.25
N LEU A 78 -3.41 -10.15 -5.90
CA LEU A 78 -2.23 -10.78 -6.46
C LEU A 78 -0.97 -10.28 -5.76
N ASP A 79 0.08 -11.10 -5.77
CA ASP A 79 1.44 -10.67 -5.40
C ASP A 79 2.14 -9.96 -6.57
N GLU A 80 3.39 -9.56 -6.36
CA GLU A 80 4.21 -8.85 -7.35
C GLU A 80 4.51 -9.66 -8.61
N GLU A 81 4.45 -10.99 -8.53
CA GLU A 81 4.61 -11.92 -9.65
C GLU A 81 3.28 -12.21 -10.36
N ARG A 82 2.18 -11.59 -9.90
CA ARG A 82 0.80 -11.79 -10.37
C ARG A 82 0.21 -13.17 -10.03
N ASN A 83 0.74 -13.84 -9.02
CA ASN A 83 0.12 -15.04 -8.47
C ASN A 83 -0.95 -14.65 -7.44
N ALA A 84 -1.96 -15.50 -7.26
CA ALA A 84 -2.98 -15.27 -6.23
C ALA A 84 -2.34 -15.20 -4.83
N LEU A 85 -2.65 -14.14 -4.08
CA LEU A 85 -2.04 -13.90 -2.77
C LEU A 85 -2.63 -14.87 -1.72
N GLY A 86 -1.95 -15.99 -1.53
CA GLY A 86 -2.33 -17.03 -0.57
C GLY A 86 -1.79 -16.81 0.84
N ARG A 87 -2.32 -17.58 1.80
CA ARG A 87 -1.92 -17.52 3.23
C ARG A 87 -0.42 -17.69 3.46
N GLN A 88 0.23 -18.57 2.69
CA GLN A 88 1.68 -18.79 2.81
C GLN A 88 2.49 -17.56 2.39
N ARG A 89 2.13 -16.91 1.27
CA ARG A 89 2.80 -15.68 0.81
C ARG A 89 2.57 -14.53 1.79
N ILE A 90 1.35 -14.39 2.32
CA ILE A 90 1.03 -13.41 3.37
C ILE A 90 1.91 -13.62 4.61
N ALA A 91 2.01 -14.86 5.10
CA ALA A 91 2.84 -15.17 6.27
C ALA A 91 4.31 -14.80 6.03
N HIS A 92 4.83 -15.14 4.85
CA HIS A 92 6.20 -14.81 4.45
C HIS A 92 6.45 -13.30 4.42
N ILE A 93 5.57 -12.52 3.77
CA ILE A 93 5.68 -11.05 3.73
C ILE A 93 5.68 -10.46 5.14
N ARG A 94 4.81 -10.95 6.03
CA ARG A 94 4.79 -10.49 7.44
C ARG A 94 6.11 -10.77 8.16
N ASP A 95 6.73 -11.92 7.92
CA ASP A 95 8.01 -12.27 8.54
C ASP A 95 9.16 -11.42 8.00
N GLU A 96 9.16 -11.09 6.70
CA GLU A 96 10.09 -10.12 6.10
C GLU A 96 9.95 -8.74 6.72
N LEU A 97 8.71 -8.24 6.87
CA LEU A 97 8.44 -6.93 7.46
C LEU A 97 8.82 -6.86 8.95
N ARG A 98 8.60 -7.93 9.71
CA ARG A 98 9.11 -8.04 11.09
C ARG A 98 10.63 -8.03 11.16
N GLY A 99 11.29 -8.66 10.18
CA GLY A 99 12.75 -8.60 10.04
C GLY A 99 13.22 -7.19 9.79
N TRP A 100 12.60 -6.52 8.82
CA TRP A 100 12.86 -5.13 8.49
C TRP A 100 12.67 -4.23 9.71
N ASP A 101 11.55 -4.34 10.44
CA ASP A 101 11.28 -3.54 11.64
C ASP A 101 12.37 -3.75 12.70
N ARG A 102 12.76 -5.00 13.01
CA ARG A 102 13.84 -5.28 13.97
C ARG A 102 15.19 -4.67 13.57
N ASP A 103 15.51 -4.70 12.27
CA ASP A 103 16.78 -4.17 11.76
C ASP A 103 16.81 -2.64 11.72
N HIS A 104 15.63 -1.99 11.72
CA HIS A 104 15.46 -0.55 11.62
C HIS A 104 14.91 0.10 12.91
N GLU A 105 14.60 -0.70 13.94
CA GLU A 105 14.36 -0.28 15.33
C GLU A 105 15.63 0.36 15.90
N GLY A 106 15.78 1.67 15.69
CA GLY A 106 16.93 2.44 16.18
C GLY A 106 17.33 3.63 15.31
N GLN A 107 16.83 3.74 14.08
CA GLN A 107 16.99 4.98 13.30
C GLN A 107 15.89 5.96 13.68
N GLU A 108 16.18 6.84 14.64
CA GLU A 108 15.39 8.06 14.84
C GLU A 108 15.21 8.74 13.48
N ILE A 109 13.97 8.79 13.00
CA ILE A 109 13.63 9.68 11.89
C ILE A 109 13.69 11.09 12.47
N ILE A 110 14.88 11.70 12.42
CA ILE A 110 15.06 13.12 12.71
C ILE A 110 14.46 13.86 11.53
N PHE A 111 13.21 14.29 11.68
CA PHE A 111 12.66 15.31 10.80
C PHE A 111 13.40 16.63 11.08
N GLY A 112 13.99 17.16 10.00
CA GLY A 112 14.78 18.38 10.02
C GLY A 112 14.05 19.57 10.63
N ARG A 113 14.79 20.25 11.50
CA ARG A 113 14.70 21.66 11.86
C ARG A 113 14.49 22.58 10.66
#